data_AF-A0A524AJ33-F1
#
_entry.id   AF-A0A524AJ33-F1
#
_cell.length_a   1.000
_cell.length_b   1.000
_cell.length_c   1.000
_cell.angle_alpha   90.00
_cell.angle_beta   90.00
_cell.angle_gamma   90.00
#
_symmetry.space_group_name_H-M   'P 1'
#
loop_
_entity.id
_entity.type
_entity.pdbx_description
1 polymer ?
#
loop_
_entity_poly.entity_id
_entity_poly.type
_entity_poly.pdbx_seq_one_letter_code
_entity_poly.pdbx_strand_id
1 'polypeptide(L)'
;MAGIRRRARIAALQALYELDCTKHKVEEALARLRAGGTLAQEALSFTEELVEGVLQNKSELDALIKKFAPAFPPEQMSIVDRNILRLAIFEILFNDKTPFKVAINEAVELAKAFGSDSSPRLING
;
A
#
# COMPACT_ATOMS: atom_id res chain seq x y z
N MET A 1 -12.12 3.46 15.59
CA MET A 1 -10.98 2.55 15.30
C MET A 1 -10.74 2.33 13.80
N ALA A 2 -11.74 1.96 12.99
CA ALA A 2 -11.57 1.74 11.54
C ALA A 2 -10.96 2.96 10.77
N GLY A 3 -11.39 4.18 11.09
CA GLY A 3 -10.89 5.39 10.42
C GLY A 3 -9.39 5.69 10.63
N ILE A 4 -8.80 5.23 11.74
CA ILE A 4 -7.37 5.44 12.03
C ILE A 4 -6.53 4.56 11.09
N ARG A 5 -6.86 3.27 11.00
CA ARG A 5 -6.17 2.31 10.12
C ARG A 5 -6.35 2.65 8.64
N ARG A 6 -7.54 3.10 8.22
CA ARG A 6 -7.76 3.59 6.85
C ARG A 6 -6.86 4.80 6.52
N ARG A 7 -6.77 5.79 7.42
CA ARG A 7 -5.86 6.95 7.21
C ARG A 7 -4.40 6.53 7.11
N ALA A 8 -3.97 5.57 7.92
CA ALA A 8 -2.62 5.03 7.85
C ALA A 8 -2.34 4.35 6.50
N ARG A 9 -3.27 3.55 5.98
CA ARG A 9 -3.12 2.93 4.65
C ARG A 9 -3.05 3.97 3.53
N ILE A 10 -3.84 5.04 3.61
CA ILE A 10 -3.79 6.15 2.65
C ILE A 10 -2.40 6.81 2.69
N ALA A 11 -1.89 7.10 3.89
CA ALA A 11 -0.56 7.69 4.04
C ALA A 11 0.55 6.74 3.55
N ALA A 12 0.43 5.44 3.78
CA ALA A 12 1.37 4.44 3.29
C ALA A 12 1.37 4.37 1.76
N LEU A 13 0.19 4.39 1.14
CA LEU A 13 0.04 4.44 -0.32
C LEU A 13 0.71 5.69 -0.90
N GLN A 14 0.51 6.85 -0.29
CA GLN A 14 1.13 8.11 -0.73
C GLN A 14 2.66 8.07 -0.63
N ALA A 15 3.20 7.56 0.48
CA ALA A 15 4.64 7.43 0.66
C ALA A 15 5.26 6.43 -0.32
N LEU A 16 4.63 5.27 -0.53
CA LEU A 16 5.10 4.28 -1.51
C LEU A 16 5.01 4.81 -2.94
N TYR A 17 3.95 5.56 -3.27
CA TYR A 17 3.84 6.24 -4.56
C TYR A 17 4.97 7.24 -4.77
N GLU A 18 5.29 8.05 -3.75
CA GLU A 18 6.40 9.00 -3.81
C GLU A 18 7.74 8.28 -4.05
N LEU A 19 8.00 7.19 -3.33
CA LEU A 19 9.23 6.42 -3.46
C LEU A 19 9.35 5.72 -4.82
N ASP A 20 8.24 5.27 -5.41
CA ASP A 20 8.24 4.67 -6.74
C ASP A 20 8.32 5.72 -7.86
N CYS A 21 7.86 6.95 -7.64
CA CYS A 21 7.89 8.04 -8.63
C CYS A 21 9.19 8.85 -8.61
N THR A 22 9.94 8.81 -7.50
CA THR A 22 11.09 9.69 -7.27
C THR A 22 12.35 8.88 -6.97
N LYS A 23 13.46 9.58 -6.74
CA LYS A 23 14.70 8.99 -6.21
C LYS A 23 14.92 9.34 -4.74
N HIS A 24 13.86 9.76 -4.04
CA HIS A 24 13.96 10.11 -2.63
C HIS A 24 14.33 8.89 -1.79
N LYS A 25 15.06 9.16 -0.72
CA LYS A 25 15.39 8.13 0.25
C LYS A 25 14.17 7.83 1.12
N VAL A 26 14.07 6.58 1.56
CA VAL A 26 12.97 6.10 2.42
C VAL A 26 12.87 6.94 3.69
N GLU A 27 14.02 7.24 4.29
CA GLU A 27 14.13 8.03 5.52
C GLU A 27 13.56 9.44 5.34
N GLU A 28 13.73 10.04 4.16
CA GLU A 28 13.21 11.37 3.85
C GLU A 28 11.68 11.36 3.71
N ALA A 29 11.13 10.34 3.04
CA ALA A 29 9.68 10.17 2.90
C ALA A 29 9.02 9.93 4.27
N LEU A 30 9.61 9.06 5.11
CA LEU A 30 9.12 8.82 6.47
C LEU A 30 9.30 10.06 7.37
N ALA A 31 10.39 10.81 7.24
CA ALA A 31 10.57 12.06 7.97
C ALA A 31 9.50 13.11 7.62
N ARG A 32 9.10 13.21 6.34
CA ARG A 32 7.98 14.07 5.92
C ARG A 32 6.66 13.65 6.55
N LEU A 33 6.38 12.34 6.60
CA LEU A 33 5.19 11.82 7.28
C LEU A 33 5.15 12.20 8.76
N ARG A 34 6.29 12.06 9.47
CA ARG A 34 6.42 12.43 10.89
C ARG A 34 6.25 13.93 11.10
N ALA A 35 6.87 14.74 10.25
CA ALA A 35 6.83 16.21 10.35
C ALA A 35 5.46 16.80 10.02
N GLY A 36 4.64 16.11 9.21
CA GLY A 36 3.32 16.60 8.80
C GLY A 36 2.34 16.80 9.95
N GLY A 37 2.49 16.09 11.07
CA GLY A 37 1.65 16.25 12.28
C GLY A 37 0.15 15.95 12.08
N THR A 38 -0.24 15.46 10.90
CA THR A 38 -1.65 15.23 10.52
C THR A 38 -2.19 13.88 10.99
N LEU A 39 -1.31 12.94 11.29
CA LEU A 39 -1.65 11.59 11.73
C LEU A 39 -1.52 11.47 13.25
N ALA A 40 -2.50 10.81 13.87
CA ALA A 40 -2.34 10.35 15.25
C ALA A 40 -1.15 9.37 15.34
N GLN A 41 -0.48 9.31 16.50
CA GLN A 41 0.71 8.48 16.68
C GLN A 41 0.49 7.01 16.30
N GLU A 42 -0.67 6.43 16.64
CA GLU A 42 -1.02 5.06 16.26
C GLU A 42 -1.13 4.88 14.72
N ALA A 43 -1.70 5.86 14.02
CA ALA A 43 -1.79 5.82 12.56
C ALA A 43 -0.41 5.95 11.92
N LEU A 44 0.45 6.82 12.46
CA LEU A 44 1.81 7.01 12.00
C LEU A 44 2.63 5.73 12.16
N SER A 45 2.62 5.11 13.35
CA SER A 45 3.34 3.86 13.58
C SER A 45 2.86 2.73 12.65
N PHE A 46 1.56 2.64 12.39
CA PHE A 46 1.06 1.65 11.42
C PHE A 46 1.43 2.00 9.97
N THR A 47 1.47 3.29 9.62
CA THR A 47 1.93 3.74 8.29
C THR A 47 3.38 3.32 8.05
N GLU A 48 4.25 3.55 9.03
CA GLU A 48 5.67 3.18 8.97
C GLU A 48 5.84 1.67 8.82
N GLU A 49 5.11 0.88 9.61
CA GLU A 49 5.09 -0.59 9.51
C GLU A 49 4.72 -1.07 8.10
N LEU A 50 3.70 -0.48 7.47
CA LEU A 50 3.28 -0.82 6.11
C LEU A 50 4.33 -0.44 5.07
N VAL A 51 4.89 0.77 5.16
CA VAL A 51 5.88 1.26 4.19
C VAL A 51 7.16 0.42 4.26
N GLU A 52 7.71 0.24 5.46
CA GLU A 52 8.94 -0.53 5.67
C GLU A 52 8.75 -1.99 5.27
N GLY A 53 7.63 -2.60 5.67
CA GLY A 53 7.30 -3.97 5.33
C GLY A 53 7.15 -4.21 3.83
N VAL A 54 6.50 -3.29 3.10
CA VAL A 54 6.41 -3.38 1.64
C VAL A 54 7.79 -3.23 1.00
N LEU A 55 8.62 -2.30 1.46
CA LEU A 55 9.95 -2.07 0.88
C LEU A 55 10.89 -3.26 1.11
N GLN A 56 10.87 -3.84 2.31
CA GLN A 56 11.67 -5.03 2.65
C GLN A 56 11.28 -6.25 1.82
N ASN A 57 9.98 -6.43 1.54
CA ASN A 57 9.46 -7.59 0.82
C ASN A 57 9.16 -7.30 -0.66
N LYS A 58 9.57 -6.14 -1.19
CA LYS A 58 9.14 -5.62 -2.51
C LYS A 58 9.29 -6.65 -3.63
N SER A 59 10.46 -7.29 -3.72
CA SER A 59 10.75 -8.27 -4.77
C SER A 59 9.85 -9.50 -4.69
N GLU A 60 9.53 -9.96 -3.48
CA GLU A 60 8.63 -11.09 -3.26
C GLU A 60 7.17 -10.71 -3.56
N LEU A 61 6.74 -9.54 -3.11
CA LEU A 61 5.41 -8.99 -3.41
C LEU A 61 5.20 -8.84 -4.94
N ASP A 62 6.18 -8.28 -5.65
CA ASP A 62 6.13 -8.13 -7.10
C ASP A 62 6.10 -9.49 -7.82
N ALA A 63 6.85 -10.49 -7.33
CA ALA A 63 6.82 -11.84 -7.87
C ALA A 63 5.45 -12.51 -7.66
N LEU A 64 4.83 -12.31 -6.50
CA LEU A 64 3.47 -12.79 -6.21
C LEU A 64 2.45 -12.13 -7.13
N ILE A 65 2.50 -10.80 -7.29
CA ILE A 65 1.62 -10.08 -8.21
C ILE A 65 1.77 -10.64 -9.63
N LYS A 66 3.00 -10.79 -10.12
CA LYS A 66 3.26 -11.33 -11.47
C LYS A 66 2.73 -12.75 -11.65
N LYS A 67 2.79 -13.57 -10.61
CA LYS A 67 2.30 -14.96 -10.63
C LYS A 67 0.78 -15.03 -10.69
N PHE A 68 0.07 -14.19 -9.94
CA PHE A 68 -1.39 -14.26 -9.80
C PHE A 68 -2.15 -13.31 -10.73
N ALA A 69 -1.50 -12.27 -11.25
CA ALA A 69 -2.03 -11.35 -12.26
C ALA A 69 -1.15 -11.35 -13.53
N PRO A 70 -1.02 -12.48 -14.25
CA PRO A 70 -0.13 -12.57 -15.41
C PRO A 70 -0.54 -11.65 -16.57
N ALA A 71 -1.83 -11.29 -16.66
CA ALA A 71 -2.34 -10.33 -17.64
C ALA A 71 -1.94 -8.88 -17.32
N PHE A 72 -1.52 -8.59 -16.09
CA PHE A 72 -1.14 -7.27 -15.61
C PHE A 72 0.16 -7.37 -14.80
N PRO A 73 1.32 -7.56 -15.43
CA PRO A 73 2.57 -7.64 -14.71
C PRO A 73 2.87 -6.30 -13.98
N PRO A 74 3.55 -6.30 -12.82
CA PRO A 74 3.79 -5.10 -12.00
C PRO A 74 4.39 -3.92 -12.78
N GLU A 75 5.19 -4.19 -13.80
CA GLU A 75 5.84 -3.17 -14.62
C GLU A 75 4.87 -2.45 -15.56
N GLN A 76 3.72 -3.05 -15.86
CA GLN A 76 2.66 -2.49 -16.71
C GLN A 76 1.49 -1.91 -15.92
N MET A 77 1.41 -2.18 -14.62
CA MET A 77 0.42 -1.59 -13.72
C MET A 77 0.71 -0.11 -13.48
N SER A 78 -0.36 0.67 -13.21
CA SER A 78 -0.18 1.99 -12.65
C SER A 78 0.56 1.90 -11.31
N ILE A 79 1.35 2.92 -10.97
CA ILE A 79 2.11 2.94 -9.70
C ILE A 79 1.15 2.83 -8.51
N VAL A 80 -0.06 3.40 -8.63
CA VAL A 80 -1.11 3.32 -7.61
C VAL A 80 -1.59 1.88 -7.45
N ASP A 81 -2.04 1.21 -8.53
CA ASP A 81 -2.57 -0.16 -8.45
C ASP A 81 -1.52 -1.14 -7.93
N ARG A 82 -0.28 -1.01 -8.42
CA ARG A 82 0.84 -1.82 -7.96
C ARG A 82 1.07 -1.67 -6.46
N ASN A 83 1.06 -0.43 -5.94
CA ASN A 83 1.28 -0.20 -4.51
C ASN A 83 0.08 -0.64 -3.65
N ILE A 84 -1.15 -0.54 -4.16
CA ILE A 84 -2.34 -1.09 -3.49
C ILE A 84 -2.21 -2.62 -3.36
N LEU A 85 -1.82 -3.33 -4.41
CA LEU A 85 -1.61 -4.78 -4.35
C LEU A 85 -0.48 -5.15 -3.40
N ARG A 86 0.66 -4.44 -3.46
CA ARG A 86 1.77 -4.66 -2.51
C ARG A 86 1.31 -4.52 -1.07
N LEU A 87 0.56 -3.46 -0.74
CA LEU A 87 0.02 -3.24 0.60
C LEU A 87 -0.94 -4.37 1.00
N ALA A 88 -1.89 -4.73 0.14
CA ALA A 88 -2.87 -5.77 0.42
C ALA A 88 -2.21 -7.14 0.68
N ILE A 89 -1.29 -7.53 -0.20
CA ILE A 89 -0.55 -8.80 -0.08
C ILE A 89 0.34 -8.77 1.15
N PHE A 90 1.03 -7.65 1.42
CA PHE A 90 1.84 -7.50 2.62
C PHE A 90 0.99 -7.69 3.89
N GLU A 91 -0.17 -7.03 3.96
CA GLU A 91 -1.06 -7.17 5.10
C GLU A 91 -1.58 -8.60 5.27
N ILE A 92 -1.92 -9.28 4.18
CA ILE A 92 -2.49 -10.64 4.22
C ILE A 92 -1.44 -11.67 4.64
N LEU A 93 -0.20 -11.54 4.16
CA LEU A 93 0.82 -12.58 4.31
C LEU A 93 1.80 -12.33 5.46
N PHE A 94 2.00 -11.07 5.85
CA PHE A 94 3.04 -10.68 6.80
C PHE A 94 2.51 -9.87 7.98
N ASN A 95 1.23 -9.48 7.97
CA ASN A 95 0.62 -8.69 9.04
C ASN A 95 -0.65 -9.33 9.62
N ASP A 96 -0.47 -10.23 10.59
CA ASP A 96 -1.56 -10.94 11.27
C ASP A 96 -2.53 -10.05 12.07
N LYS A 97 -2.30 -8.72 12.11
CA LYS A 97 -3.16 -7.76 12.82
C LYS A 97 -4.44 -7.44 12.05
N THR A 98 -4.48 -7.65 10.74
CA THR A 98 -5.65 -7.33 9.89
C THR A 98 -6.26 -8.62 9.33
N PRO A 99 -7.55 -8.92 9.62
CA PRO A 99 -8.22 -10.05 8.98
C PRO A 99 -8.19 -9.92 7.45
N PHE A 100 -7.86 -10.99 6.73
CA PHE A 100 -7.65 -10.93 5.27
C PHE A 100 -8.82 -10.28 4.50
N LYS A 101 -10.06 -10.56 4.90
CA LYS A 101 -11.26 -9.94 4.29
C LYS A 101 -11.28 -8.41 4.43
N VAL A 102 -10.78 -7.90 5.55
CA VAL A 102 -10.67 -6.45 5.80
C VAL A 102 -9.56 -5.85 4.94
N ALA A 103 -8.41 -6.52 4.83
CA ALA A 103 -7.31 -6.07 3.97
C ALA A 103 -7.76 -5.96 2.50
N ILE A 104 -8.46 -6.98 1.98
CA ILE A 104 -9.03 -6.97 0.62
C ILE A 104 -10.02 -5.81 0.45
N ASN A 105 -10.98 -5.68 1.37
CA ASN A 105 -11.98 -4.61 1.28
C ASN A 105 -11.32 -3.22 1.29
N GLU A 106 -10.34 -2.99 2.16
CA GLU A 106 -9.64 -1.70 2.22
C GLU A 106 -8.80 -1.44 0.96
N ALA A 107 -8.19 -2.47 0.37
CA ALA A 107 -7.48 -2.35 -0.90
C ALA A 107 -8.42 -1.93 -2.05
N VAL A 108 -9.60 -2.54 -2.13
CA VAL A 108 -10.63 -2.16 -3.12
C VAL A 108 -11.11 -0.72 -2.90
N GLU A 109 -11.25 -0.30 -1.66
CA GLU A 109 -11.67 1.06 -1.32
C GLU A 109 -10.58 2.10 -1.64
N LEU A 110 -9.30 1.77 -1.45
CA LEU A 110 -8.20 2.60 -1.94
C LEU A 110 -8.22 2.68 -3.47
N ALA A 111 -8.50 1.57 -4.16
CA ALA A 111 -8.57 1.54 -5.61
C ALA A 111 -9.68 2.45 -6.16
N LYS A 112 -10.83 2.51 -5.47
CA LYS A 112 -11.92 3.44 -5.82
C LYS A 112 -11.53 4.90 -5.59
N ALA A 113 -10.73 5.17 -4.56
CA ALA A 113 -10.38 6.54 -4.17
C ALA A 113 -9.20 7.12 -4.98
N PHE A 114 -8.23 6.29 -5.37
CA PHE A 114 -6.97 6.74 -5.96
C PHE A 114 -6.67 6.15 -7.34
N GLY A 115 -7.33 5.06 -7.72
CA GLY A 115 -7.13 4.36 -8.98
C GLY A 115 -7.98 4.92 -10.13
N SER A 116 -8.01 4.16 -11.22
CA SER A 116 -8.90 4.39 -12.37
C SER A 116 -10.25 3.69 -12.18
N ASP A 117 -11.21 3.94 -13.08
CA ASP A 117 -12.51 3.24 -13.10
C ASP A 117 -12.37 1.71 -13.16
N SER A 118 -11.27 1.20 -13.73
CA SER A 118 -10.99 -0.23 -13.84
C SER A 118 -10.28 -0.82 -12.61
N SER A 119 -9.66 0.02 -11.78
CA SER A 119 -8.82 -0.39 -10.66
C SER A 119 -9.57 -1.24 -9.62
N PRO A 120 -10.78 -0.88 -9.14
CA PRO A 120 -11.48 -1.70 -8.15
C PRO A 120 -11.74 -3.14 -8.62
N ARG A 121 -11.97 -3.32 -9.93
CA ARG A 121 -12.19 -4.64 -10.52
C ARG A 121 -10.89 -5.44 -10.60
N LEU A 122 -9.79 -4.79 -10.97
CA LEU A 122 -8.46 -5.40 -11.00
C LEU A 122 -8.02 -5.85 -9.61
N ILE A 123 -8.16 -4.98 -8.60
CA ILE A 123 -7.70 -5.26 -7.23
C ILE A 123 -8.54 -6.35 -6.54
N ASN A 124 -9.83 -6.45 -6.86
CA ASN A 124 -10.71 -7.45 -6.28
C ASN A 124 -10.65 -8.82 -6.98
N GLY A 125 -10.13 -8.88 -8.21
CA GLY A 125 -10.05 -10.10 -9.01
C GLY A 125 -8.84 -10.94 -8.65
#